data_AF-A0A060TAC0-F1
#
_entry.id   AF-A0A060TAC0-F1
#
_cell.length_a   1.000
_cell.length_b   1.000
_cell.length_c   1.000
_cell.angle_alpha   90.00
_cell.angle_beta   90.00
_cell.angle_gamma   90.00
#
_symmetry.space_group_name_H-M   'P 1'
#
loop_
_entity.id
_entity.type
_entity.pdbx_description
1 polymer ?
#
loop_
_entity_poly.entity_id
_entity_poly.type
_entity_poly.pdbx_seq_one_letter_code
_entity_poly.pdbx_strand_id
1 'polypeptide(L)'
;MTEHEEHHRHLTESQQVKFNNYVEDKLMHISRRYVKHMSGSEGGYESISQLIGDLNPLIDVILYSIQSIPEGERLFGQDDYLLRISDELIEFIEGFGDRPEPACTLQVLSKLDSIFASLIDGKEVPQLSQTATVRLSSIVERTRVTVTNTFEGVDDDFQDGIAKIYEQVLDRTT
;
A
#
# COMPACT_ATOMS: atom_id res chain seq x y z
N MET A 1 17.81 34.17 -17.59
CA MET A 1 16.88 33.30 -16.85
C MET A 1 17.36 31.88 -17.09
N THR A 2 18.11 31.34 -16.15
CA THR A 2 18.62 29.97 -16.18
C THR A 2 17.48 29.02 -15.86
N GLU A 3 17.11 28.19 -16.84
CA GLU A 3 16.26 27.02 -16.65
C GLU A 3 16.96 26.07 -15.67
N HIS A 4 16.34 25.84 -14.52
CA HIS A 4 16.67 24.73 -13.64
C HIS A 4 16.08 23.48 -14.27
N GLU A 5 16.83 22.80 -15.13
CA GLU A 5 16.54 21.41 -15.48
C GLU A 5 16.79 20.56 -14.23
N GLU A 6 15.71 20.22 -13.52
CA GLU A 6 15.73 19.18 -12.50
C GLU A 6 15.99 17.84 -13.17
N HIS A 7 17.27 17.47 -13.18
CA HIS A 7 17.78 16.18 -13.62
C HIS A 7 17.18 15.07 -12.73
N HIS A 8 16.01 14.56 -13.08
CA HIS A 8 15.40 13.41 -12.43
C HIS A 8 16.34 12.22 -12.65
N ARG A 9 17.03 11.82 -11.57
CA ARG A 9 18.05 10.78 -11.60
C ARG A 9 17.37 9.42 -11.62
N HIS A 10 17.40 8.77 -12.77
CA HIS A 10 17.18 7.33 -12.88
C HIS A 10 18.02 6.59 -11.83
N LEU A 11 17.39 5.67 -11.10
CA LEU A 11 18.13 4.72 -10.29
C LEU A 11 18.98 3.88 -11.24
N THR A 12 20.30 3.95 -11.08
CA THR A 12 21.20 2.99 -11.74
C THR A 12 20.79 1.56 -11.37
N GLU A 13 21.14 0.56 -12.17
CA GLU A 13 20.85 -0.86 -11.84
C GLU A 13 21.30 -1.22 -10.41
N SER A 14 22.46 -0.68 -9.99
CA SER A 14 22.97 -0.86 -8.62
C SER A 14 22.08 -0.24 -7.54
N GLN A 15 21.43 0.89 -7.83
CA GLN A 15 20.50 1.55 -6.93
C GLN A 15 19.14 0.83 -6.92
N GLN A 16 18.68 0.34 -8.08
CA GLN A 16 17.47 -0.48 -8.17
C GLN A 16 17.60 -1.78 -7.36
N VAL A 17 18.74 -2.46 -7.46
CA VAL A 17 19.02 -3.66 -6.64
C VAL A 17 19.01 -3.32 -5.15
N LYS A 18 19.64 -2.20 -4.75
CA LYS A 18 19.62 -1.76 -3.35
C LYS A 18 18.20 -1.42 -2.86
N PHE A 19 17.40 -0.78 -3.70
CA PHE A 19 16.01 -0.48 -3.41
C PHE A 19 15.20 -1.76 -3.22
N ASN A 20 15.28 -2.71 -4.16
CA ASN A 20 14.58 -4.00 -4.07
C ASN A 20 14.97 -4.75 -2.78
N ASN A 21 16.27 -4.87 -2.49
CA ASN A 21 16.75 -5.53 -1.27
C ASN A 21 16.22 -4.84 -0.01
N TYR A 22 16.23 -3.50 0.02
CA TYR A 22 15.68 -2.74 1.14
C TYR A 22 14.20 -3.03 1.35
N VAL A 23 13.39 -3.01 0.28
CA VAL A 23 11.95 -3.28 0.36
C VAL A 23 11.68 -4.71 0.82
N GLU A 24 12.39 -5.70 0.26
CA GLU A 24 12.26 -7.11 0.68
C GLU A 24 12.64 -7.32 2.15
N ASP A 25 13.74 -6.73 2.61
CA ASP A 25 14.16 -6.82 4.01
C ASP A 25 13.11 -6.23 4.95
N LYS A 26 12.48 -5.12 4.56
CA LYS A 26 11.41 -4.48 5.35
C LYS A 26 10.13 -5.30 5.36
N LEU A 27 9.68 -5.80 4.21
CA LEU A 27 8.52 -6.70 4.12
C LEU A 27 8.75 -7.95 4.97
N MET A 28 9.90 -8.60 4.82
CA MET A 28 10.24 -9.78 5.60
C MET A 28 10.25 -9.50 7.10
N HIS A 29 10.76 -8.33 7.53
CA HIS A 29 10.71 -7.92 8.93
C HIS A 29 9.27 -7.76 9.42
N ILE A 30 8.42 -7.07 8.66
CA ILE A 30 6.99 -6.88 8.98
C ILE A 30 6.29 -8.23 9.07
N SER A 31 6.41 -9.09 8.06
CA SER A 31 5.76 -10.41 8.05
C SER A 31 6.24 -11.28 9.23
N ARG A 32 7.52 -11.25 9.59
CA ARG A 32 8.04 -11.99 10.76
C ARG A 32 7.43 -11.49 12.08
N ARG A 33 7.29 -10.17 12.24
CA ARG A 33 6.66 -9.59 13.46
C ARG A 33 5.16 -9.88 13.50
N TYR A 34 4.48 -9.88 12.35
CA TYR A 34 3.09 -10.30 12.26
C TYR A 34 2.90 -11.78 12.61
N VAL A 35 3.74 -12.69 12.10
CA VAL A 35 3.70 -14.11 12.48
C VAL A 35 3.89 -14.30 13.98
N LYS A 36 4.81 -13.54 14.60
CA LYS A 36 4.97 -13.55 16.07
C LYS A 36 3.74 -13.08 16.82
N HIS A 37 3.04 -12.07 16.30
CA HIS A 37 1.76 -11.63 16.86
C HIS A 37 0.75 -12.78 16.83
N MET A 38 0.57 -13.42 15.66
CA MET A 38 -0.37 -14.53 15.48
C MET A 38 -0.03 -15.75 16.35
N SER A 39 1.24 -15.97 16.65
CA SER A 39 1.69 -17.07 17.53
C SER A 39 1.72 -16.70 19.01
N GLY A 40 1.29 -15.50 19.41
CA GLY A 40 1.36 -15.01 20.79
C GLY A 40 2.79 -14.95 21.35
N SER A 41 3.79 -14.82 20.47
CA SER A 41 5.21 -14.85 20.83
C SER A 41 5.76 -13.45 21.10
N GLU A 42 6.76 -13.37 21.97
CA GLU A 42 7.40 -12.10 22.31
C GLU A 42 8.00 -11.40 21.07
N GLY A 43 7.87 -10.08 21.04
CA GLY A 43 8.36 -9.23 19.94
C GLY A 43 7.47 -9.22 18.69
N GLY A 44 6.23 -9.73 18.80
CA GLY A 44 5.18 -9.48 17.81
C GLY A 44 4.68 -8.03 17.82
N TYR A 45 3.75 -7.73 16.92
CA TYR A 45 2.99 -6.49 16.99
C TYR A 45 1.94 -6.56 18.12
N GLU A 46 1.75 -5.46 18.84
CA GLU A 46 0.73 -5.35 19.90
C GLU A 46 -0.61 -4.87 19.36
N SER A 47 -0.59 -4.10 18.27
CA SER A 47 -1.77 -3.61 17.56
C SER A 47 -1.51 -3.36 16.08
N ILE A 48 -2.58 -3.20 15.32
CA ILE A 48 -2.48 -2.88 13.89
C ILE A 48 -1.89 -1.48 13.66
N SER A 49 -2.09 -0.51 14.56
CA SER A 49 -1.40 0.79 14.49
C SER A 49 0.12 0.65 14.52
N GLN A 50 0.66 -0.27 15.33
CA GLN A 50 2.10 -0.50 15.38
C GLN A 50 2.62 -1.10 14.06
N LEU A 51 1.87 -2.04 13.48
CA LEU A 51 2.18 -2.63 12.17
C LEU A 51 2.13 -1.56 11.07
N ILE A 52 1.05 -0.79 11.02
CA ILE A 52 0.88 0.31 10.05
C ILE A 52 1.98 1.37 10.23
N GLY A 53 2.45 1.58 11.46
CA GLY A 53 3.61 2.44 11.75
C GLY A 53 4.91 1.98 11.08
N ASP A 54 5.12 0.67 10.93
CA ASP A 54 6.26 0.12 10.17
C ASP A 54 5.98 0.09 8.66
N LEU A 55 4.72 -0.12 8.25
CA LEU A 55 4.31 -0.25 6.85
C LEU A 55 4.25 1.09 6.12
N ASN A 56 3.78 2.16 6.78
CA ASN A 56 3.61 3.48 6.17
C ASN A 56 4.91 4.06 5.59
N PRO A 57 6.03 4.06 6.32
CA PRO A 57 7.31 4.53 5.78
C PRO A 57 7.78 3.70 4.58
N LEU A 58 7.47 2.40 4.54
CA LEU A 58 7.79 1.56 3.41
C LEU A 58 6.97 1.95 2.16
N ILE A 59 5.66 2.19 2.33
CA ILE A 59 4.80 2.71 1.27
C ILE A 59 5.32 4.07 0.77
N ASP A 60 5.76 4.97 1.66
CA ASP A 60 6.32 6.26 1.28
C ASP A 60 7.59 6.14 0.45
N VAL A 61 8.49 5.22 0.83
CA VAL A 61 9.72 4.95 0.07
C VAL A 61 9.41 4.39 -1.33
N ILE A 62 8.41 3.51 -1.45
CA ILE A 62 7.99 2.98 -2.74
C ILE A 62 7.32 4.07 -3.59
N LEU A 63 6.44 4.88 -3.02
CA LEU A 63 5.81 5.99 -3.72
C LEU A 63 6.85 7.00 -4.22
N TYR A 64 7.79 7.37 -3.36
CA TYR A 64 8.86 8.29 -3.73
C TYR A 64 9.73 7.73 -4.87
N SER A 65 10.01 6.41 -4.86
CA SER A 65 10.77 5.79 -5.94
C SER A 65 10.00 5.79 -7.25
N ILE A 66 8.67 5.61 -7.22
CA ILE A 66 7.79 5.76 -8.40
C ILE A 66 7.79 7.18 -8.92
N GLN A 67 7.60 8.19 -8.06
CA GLN A 67 7.57 9.60 -8.42
C GLN A 67 8.92 10.10 -8.97
N SER A 68 10.01 9.40 -8.65
CA SER A 68 11.34 9.69 -9.18
C SER A 68 11.58 9.09 -10.57
N ILE A 69 10.65 8.29 -11.11
CA ILE A 69 10.76 7.70 -12.45
C ILE A 69 10.44 8.78 -13.49
N PRO A 70 11.35 9.06 -14.45
CA PRO A 70 11.12 10.08 -15.45
C PRO A 70 9.95 9.76 -16.38
N GLU A 71 9.37 10.82 -16.94
CA GLU A 71 8.23 10.70 -17.85
C GLU A 71 8.56 9.78 -19.04
N GLY A 72 7.68 8.82 -19.32
CA GLY A 72 7.83 7.84 -20.40
C GLY A 72 8.63 6.58 -20.02
N GLU A 73 9.25 6.54 -18.83
CA GLU A 73 9.83 5.31 -18.29
C GLU A 73 8.78 4.44 -17.58
N ARG A 74 9.10 3.15 -17.40
CA ARG A 74 8.18 2.15 -16.86
C ARG A 74 8.51 1.82 -15.42
N LEU A 75 7.49 1.35 -14.70
CA LEU A 75 7.68 0.69 -13.40
C LEU A 75 8.57 -0.55 -13.56
N PHE A 76 9.39 -0.78 -12.55
CA PHE A 76 10.30 -1.91 -12.43
C PHE A 76 10.08 -2.62 -11.09
N GLY A 77 8.86 -3.14 -10.88
CA GLY A 77 8.46 -3.91 -9.70
C GLY A 77 7.95 -3.07 -8.52
N GLN A 78 7.96 -1.74 -8.60
CA GLN A 78 7.40 -0.88 -7.55
C GLN A 78 5.88 -1.09 -7.39
N ASP A 79 5.15 -1.26 -8.49
CA ASP A 79 3.73 -1.64 -8.49
C ASP A 79 3.52 -3.02 -7.87
N ASP A 80 4.36 -3.99 -8.20
CA ASP A 80 4.28 -5.32 -7.60
C ASP A 80 4.44 -5.28 -6.07
N TYR A 81 5.31 -4.41 -5.54
CA TYR A 81 5.45 -4.19 -4.10
C TYR A 81 4.20 -3.55 -3.48
N LEU A 82 3.61 -2.53 -4.12
CA LEU A 82 2.37 -1.93 -3.63
C LEU A 82 1.20 -2.93 -3.66
N LEU A 83 1.08 -3.73 -4.72
CA LEU A 83 0.07 -4.78 -4.84
C LEU A 83 0.26 -5.85 -3.76
N ARG A 84 1.50 -6.27 -3.52
CA ARG A 84 1.82 -7.23 -2.45
C ARG A 84 1.49 -6.66 -1.07
N ILE A 85 1.87 -5.42 -0.78
CA ILE A 85 1.53 -4.74 0.48
C ILE A 85 0.01 -4.69 0.67
N SER A 86 -0.73 -4.38 -0.38
CA SER A 86 -2.19 -4.25 -0.31
C SER A 86 -2.87 -5.60 -0.08
N ASP A 87 -2.33 -6.66 -0.66
CA ASP A 87 -2.81 -8.03 -0.44
C ASP A 87 -2.47 -8.53 0.99
N GLU A 88 -1.23 -8.33 1.45
CA GLU A 88 -0.81 -8.67 2.84
C GLU A 88 -1.58 -7.85 3.89
N LEU A 89 -1.94 -6.59 3.58
CA LEU A 89 -2.73 -5.75 4.47
C LEU A 89 -4.11 -6.32 4.77
N ILE A 90 -4.73 -7.06 3.82
CA ILE A 90 -5.99 -7.77 4.06
C ILE A 90 -5.81 -8.79 5.19
N GLU A 91 -4.76 -9.61 5.10
CA GLU A 91 -4.44 -10.61 6.11
C GLU A 91 -4.13 -9.95 7.47
N PHE A 92 -3.40 -8.84 7.46
CA PHE A 92 -3.10 -8.09 8.69
C PHE A 92 -4.39 -7.57 9.34
N ILE A 93 -5.29 -6.94 8.58
CA ILE A 93 -6.56 -6.44 9.10
C ILE A 93 -7.38 -7.56 9.75
N GLU A 94 -7.44 -8.73 9.13
CA GLU A 94 -8.12 -9.90 9.70
C GLU A 94 -7.46 -10.38 10.99
N GLY A 95 -6.13 -10.44 11.04
CA GLY A 95 -5.38 -10.87 12.22
C GLY A 95 -5.60 -10.01 13.46
N PHE A 96 -5.91 -8.72 13.28
CA PHE A 96 -6.23 -7.79 14.37
C PHE A 96 -7.74 -7.60 14.60
N GLY A 97 -8.60 -8.44 14.02
CA GLY A 97 -10.05 -8.26 14.07
C GLY A 97 -10.68 -8.34 15.47
N ASP A 98 -10.02 -8.97 16.45
CA ASP A 98 -10.48 -8.98 17.84
C ASP A 98 -10.38 -7.61 18.53
N ARG A 99 -9.52 -6.72 18.01
CA ARG A 99 -9.29 -5.36 18.51
C ARG A 99 -9.07 -4.42 17.32
N PRO A 100 -10.13 -4.11 16.56
CA PRO A 100 -10.00 -3.30 15.36
C PRO A 100 -9.59 -1.87 15.72
N GLU A 101 -8.75 -1.27 14.88
CA GLU A 101 -8.39 0.15 14.96
C GLU A 101 -8.73 0.82 13.62
N PRO A 102 -9.98 1.30 13.45
CA PRO A 102 -10.48 1.79 12.16
C PRO A 102 -9.73 3.01 11.67
N ALA A 103 -9.43 3.97 12.55
CA ALA A 103 -8.84 5.25 12.17
C ALA A 103 -7.50 5.08 11.41
N CYS A 104 -6.56 4.30 11.93
CA CYS A 104 -5.28 4.08 11.26
C CYS A 104 -5.41 3.19 10.02
N THR A 105 -6.30 2.20 10.06
CA THR A 105 -6.56 1.29 8.94
C THR A 105 -7.14 2.03 7.75
N LEU A 106 -8.16 2.86 7.98
CA LEU A 106 -8.79 3.67 6.93
C LEU A 106 -7.80 4.71 6.37
N GLN A 107 -6.92 5.28 7.20
CA GLN A 107 -5.88 6.20 6.73
C GLN A 107 -4.91 5.54 5.76
N VAL A 108 -4.39 4.34 6.07
CA VAL A 108 -3.46 3.65 5.16
C VAL A 108 -4.16 3.17 3.89
N LEU A 109 -5.43 2.75 3.97
CA LEU A 109 -6.23 2.37 2.80
C LEU A 109 -6.52 3.57 1.89
N SER A 110 -6.89 4.72 2.45
CA SER A 110 -7.10 5.96 1.68
C SER A 110 -5.82 6.43 0.98
N LYS A 111 -4.66 6.24 1.62
CA LYS A 111 -3.35 6.49 1.01
C LYS A 111 -3.10 5.56 -0.19
N LEU A 112 -3.31 4.25 -0.02
CA LEU A 112 -3.16 3.28 -1.11
C LEU A 112 -4.12 3.55 -2.26
N ASP A 113 -5.39 3.87 -1.96
CA ASP A 113 -6.40 4.25 -2.95
C ASP A 113 -5.94 5.44 -3.81
N SER A 114 -5.45 6.51 -3.17
CA SER A 114 -4.94 7.69 -3.88
C SER A 114 -3.71 7.39 -4.74
N ILE A 115 -2.79 6.53 -4.25
CA ILE A 115 -1.61 6.09 -4.99
C ILE A 115 -2.03 5.30 -6.23
N PHE A 116 -2.88 4.29 -6.07
CA PHE A 116 -3.31 3.46 -7.20
C PHE A 116 -4.17 4.22 -8.19
N ALA A 117 -5.04 5.12 -7.74
CA ALA A 117 -5.80 6.00 -8.62
C ALA A 117 -4.87 6.82 -9.53
N SER A 118 -3.78 7.36 -8.96
CA SER A 118 -2.74 8.09 -9.71
C SER A 118 -2.02 7.20 -10.73
N LEU A 119 -1.73 5.94 -10.36
CA LEU A 119 -1.08 4.96 -11.24
C LEU A 119 -2.01 4.44 -12.34
N ILE A 120 -3.33 4.39 -12.12
CA ILE A 120 -4.31 4.05 -13.16
C ILE A 120 -4.40 5.19 -14.18
N ASP A 121 -4.41 6.43 -13.71
CA ASP A 121 -4.47 7.61 -14.57
C ASP A 121 -3.20 7.80 -15.41
N GLY A 122 -2.04 7.44 -14.87
CA GLY A 122 -0.76 7.46 -15.59
C GLY A 122 -0.27 8.86 -16.00
N LYS A 123 -0.76 9.92 -15.34
CA LYS A 123 -0.49 11.32 -15.71
C LYS A 123 0.81 11.87 -15.12
N GLU A 124 0.98 11.71 -13.81
CA GLU A 124 2.13 12.24 -13.06
C GLU A 124 3.14 11.15 -12.68
N VAL A 125 2.73 9.89 -12.83
CA VAL A 125 3.51 8.69 -12.50
C VAL A 125 3.31 7.65 -13.60
N PRO A 126 4.25 6.72 -13.79
CA PRO A 126 4.10 5.65 -14.77
C PRO A 126 2.81 4.85 -14.55
N GLN A 127 2.11 4.56 -15.64
CA GLN A 127 0.83 3.87 -15.58
C GLN A 127 0.99 2.40 -15.19
N LEU A 128 0.05 1.87 -14.39
CA LEU A 128 -0.07 0.43 -14.17
C LEU A 128 -0.26 -0.33 -15.49
N SER A 129 0.32 -1.52 -15.54
CA SER A 129 -0.03 -2.46 -16.60
C SER A 129 -1.49 -2.92 -16.47
N GLN A 130 -2.08 -3.38 -17.58
CA GLN A 130 -3.42 -3.98 -17.56
C GLN A 130 -3.48 -5.17 -16.59
N THR A 131 -2.45 -6.01 -16.56
CA THR A 131 -2.34 -7.15 -15.64
C THR A 131 -2.34 -6.70 -14.18
N ALA A 132 -1.56 -5.67 -13.85
CA ALA A 132 -1.52 -5.08 -12.51
C ALA A 132 -2.88 -4.49 -12.11
N THR A 133 -3.58 -3.83 -13.05
CA THR A 133 -4.92 -3.25 -12.84
C THR A 133 -5.97 -4.32 -12.53
N VAL A 134 -5.94 -5.45 -13.24
CA VAL A 134 -6.83 -6.59 -12.96
C VAL A 134 -6.54 -7.19 -11.58
N ARG A 135 -5.26 -7.33 -11.22
CA ARG A 135 -4.86 -7.82 -9.89
C ARG A 135 -5.32 -6.88 -8.79
N LEU A 136 -5.14 -5.56 -8.98
CA LEU A 136 -5.63 -4.53 -8.07
C LEU A 136 -7.15 -4.64 -7.86
N SER A 137 -7.93 -4.81 -8.93
CA SER A 137 -9.39 -4.92 -8.84
C SER A 137 -9.82 -6.07 -7.92
N SER A 138 -9.15 -7.22 -8.00
CA SER A 138 -9.39 -8.35 -7.09
C SER A 138 -9.03 -8.05 -5.63
N ILE A 139 -7.92 -7.32 -5.41
CA ILE A 139 -7.49 -6.89 -4.07
C ILE A 139 -8.52 -5.91 -3.48
N VAL A 140 -8.96 -4.90 -4.26
CA VAL A 140 -9.94 -3.89 -3.85
C VAL A 140 -11.22 -4.54 -3.33
N GLU A 141 -11.81 -5.46 -4.10
CA GLU A 141 -13.04 -6.13 -3.70
C GLU A 141 -12.86 -6.94 -2.42
N ARG A 142 -11.76 -7.67 -2.30
CA ARG A 142 -11.44 -8.42 -1.07
C ARG A 142 -11.24 -7.48 0.13
N THR A 143 -10.51 -6.38 -0.04
CA THR A 143 -10.30 -5.40 1.03
C THR A 143 -11.62 -4.83 1.52
N ARG A 144 -12.54 -4.46 0.63
CA ARG A 144 -13.85 -3.91 1.01
C ARG A 144 -14.65 -4.91 1.83
N VAL A 145 -14.69 -6.19 1.41
CA VAL A 145 -15.36 -7.27 2.15
C VAL A 145 -14.71 -7.48 3.52
N THR A 146 -13.39 -7.66 3.56
CA THR A 146 -12.65 -7.89 4.81
C THR A 146 -12.85 -6.75 5.78
N VAL A 147 -12.68 -5.49 5.37
CA VAL A 147 -12.83 -4.35 6.27
C VAL A 147 -14.26 -4.20 6.77
N THR A 148 -15.26 -4.42 5.91
CA THR A 148 -16.68 -4.38 6.33
C THR A 148 -16.97 -5.43 7.40
N ASN A 149 -16.44 -6.65 7.24
CA ASN A 149 -16.63 -7.72 8.22
C ASN A 149 -15.84 -7.47 9.51
N THR A 150 -14.58 -7.07 9.40
CA THR A 150 -13.70 -6.82 10.56
C THR A 150 -14.21 -5.64 11.40
N PHE A 151 -14.82 -4.63 10.77
CA PHE A 151 -15.35 -3.45 11.46
C PHE A 151 -16.87 -3.52 11.67
N GLU A 152 -17.48 -4.70 11.60
CA GLU A 152 -18.88 -4.86 11.95
C GLU A 152 -19.12 -4.48 13.43
N GLY A 153 -20.07 -3.59 13.68
CA GLY A 153 -20.39 -3.11 15.03
C GLY A 153 -19.38 -2.13 15.64
N VAL A 154 -18.40 -1.67 14.86
CA VAL A 154 -17.56 -0.52 15.20
C VAL A 154 -18.40 0.77 15.16
N ASP A 155 -17.98 1.79 15.91
CA ASP A 155 -18.58 3.12 16.00
C ASP A 155 -19.07 3.67 14.63
N ASP A 156 -20.28 4.21 14.64
CA ASP A 156 -20.97 4.79 13.47
C ASP A 156 -20.15 5.90 12.81
N ASP A 157 -19.27 6.57 13.57
CA ASP A 157 -18.37 7.61 13.08
C ASP A 157 -17.43 7.15 11.94
N PHE A 158 -17.21 5.84 11.78
CA PHE A 158 -16.34 5.28 10.73
C PHE A 158 -17.08 4.76 9.49
N GLN A 159 -18.42 4.75 9.49
CA GLN A 159 -19.20 4.14 8.40
C GLN A 159 -18.97 4.82 7.04
N ASP A 160 -18.83 6.15 7.02
CA ASP A 160 -18.50 6.91 5.80
C ASP A 160 -17.12 6.52 5.26
N GLY A 161 -16.12 6.33 6.14
CA GLY A 161 -14.79 5.89 5.74
C GLY A 161 -14.78 4.46 5.20
N ILE A 162 -15.57 3.56 5.80
CA ILE A 162 -15.72 2.17 5.33
C ILE A 162 -16.38 2.14 3.95
N ALA A 163 -17.42 2.96 3.73
CA ALA A 163 -18.10 3.03 2.44
C ALA A 163 -17.18 3.50 1.30
N LYS A 164 -16.20 4.37 1.61
CA LYS A 164 -15.26 4.98 0.66
C LYS A 164 -13.98 4.19 0.41
N ILE A 165 -13.86 2.97 0.95
CA ILE A 165 -12.68 2.14 0.72
C ILE A 165 -12.51 1.89 -0.78
N TYR A 166 -11.37 2.36 -1.31
CA TYR A 166 -10.99 2.28 -2.72
C TYR A 166 -11.95 2.97 -3.69
N GLU A 167 -12.70 3.98 -3.24
CA GLU A 167 -13.65 4.73 -4.08
C GLU A 167 -12.95 5.32 -5.32
N GLN A 168 -11.77 5.93 -5.18
CA GLN A 168 -11.08 6.56 -6.30
C GLN A 168 -10.60 5.56 -7.35
N VAL A 169 -10.15 4.38 -6.92
CA VAL A 169 -9.79 3.28 -7.82
C VAL A 169 -11.03 2.76 -8.55
N LEU A 170 -12.14 2.54 -7.84
CA LEU A 170 -13.39 2.03 -8.43
C LEU A 170 -13.97 2.98 -9.47
N ASP A 171 -13.94 4.29 -9.21
CA ASP A 171 -14.40 5.33 -10.15
C ASP A 171 -13.64 5.32 -11.50
N ARG A 172 -12.46 4.68 -11.55
CA ARG A 172 -11.61 4.60 -12.75
C ARG A 172 -11.67 3.25 -13.46
N THR A 173 -12.14 2.21 -12.78
CA THR A 173 -12.11 0.82 -13.28
C THR A 173 -13.51 0.26 -13.57
N THR A 174 -14.57 0.96 -13.15
CA THR A 174 -15.98 0.63 -13.43
C THR A 174 -16.56 1.44 -14.59
#